data_AF-A0A371H4V7-F1
#
_entry.id   AF-A0A371H4V7-F1
#
_cell.length_a   1.000
_cell.length_b   1.000
_cell.length_c   1.000
_cell.angle_alpha   90.00
_cell.angle_beta   90.00
_cell.angle_gamma   90.00
#
_symmetry.space_group_name_H-M   'P 1'
#
loop_
_entity.id
_entity.type
_entity.pdbx_description
1 polymer ?
#
loop_
_entity_poly.entity_id
_entity_poly.type
_entity_poly.pdbx_seq_one_letter_code
_entity_poly.pdbx_strand_id
1 'polypeptide(L)'
;MKIIRILSPQEWDQPLYKERSFSRTFDLARYSYYDYTEAWSQVLLTNPEKHSWFIWFKKGTPLKFPKWFIKWYYHNGATPTIFPPKILKAYEVFKEKSTFVTGYRLISFVASQAITWIFSWEYVIIQLYEGIDLKIITLFIKKTKIDSRVSSNYFLKRTPTNNTKGPVKS
;
A
#
# COMPACT_ATOMS: atom_id res chain seq x y z
N MET A 1 -9.85 3.38 -0.12
CA MET A 1 -9.32 2.97 1.20
C MET A 1 -8.17 3.88 1.63
N LYS A 2 -8.38 4.63 2.71
CA LYS A 2 -7.34 5.43 3.35
C LYS A 2 -6.70 4.64 4.49
N ILE A 3 -5.39 4.39 4.40
CA ILE A 3 -4.62 3.70 5.43
C ILE A 3 -4.16 4.73 6.47
N ILE A 4 -4.63 4.58 7.70
CA ILE A 4 -4.34 5.54 8.79
C ILE A 4 -3.23 5.00 9.71
N ARG A 5 -3.33 3.73 10.09
CA ARG A 5 -2.38 3.04 10.96
C ARG A 5 -2.45 1.54 10.68
N ILE A 6 -1.31 0.88 10.79
CA ILE A 6 -1.21 -0.58 10.75
C ILE A 6 -0.64 -0.99 12.11
N LEU A 7 -1.38 -1.79 12.86
CA LEU A 7 -0.93 -2.26 14.17
C LEU A 7 0.09 -3.39 13.99
N SER A 8 1.24 -3.24 14.66
CA SER A 8 2.19 -4.31 14.91
C SER A 8 1.73 -5.21 16.07
N PRO A 9 2.29 -6.43 16.22
CA PRO A 9 1.99 -7.28 17.38
C PRO A 9 2.26 -6.59 18.72
N GLN A 10 3.30 -5.75 18.78
CA GLN A 10 3.66 -4.98 19.98
C GLN A 10 2.64 -3.88 20.30
N GLU A 11 2.03 -3.29 19.28
CA GLU A 11 0.99 -2.25 19.44
C GLU A 11 -0.42 -2.84 19.65
N TRP A 12 -0.57 -4.16 19.56
CA TRP A 12 -1.85 -4.83 19.78
C TRP A 12 -2.29 -4.82 21.25
N ASP A 13 -1.31 -4.71 22.17
CA ASP A 13 -1.50 -4.53 23.61
C ASP A 13 -2.31 -5.64 24.31
N GLN A 14 -2.32 -6.85 23.73
CA GLN A 14 -2.90 -8.06 24.32
C GLN A 14 -2.31 -9.31 23.65
N PRO A 15 -2.53 -10.53 24.19
CA PRO A 15 -2.16 -11.76 23.50
C PRO A 15 -2.83 -11.84 22.12
N LEU A 16 -2.09 -12.25 21.08
CA LEU A 16 -2.55 -12.18 19.69
C LEU A 16 -3.77 -13.05 19.40
N TYR A 17 -3.90 -14.17 20.11
CA TYR A 17 -5.03 -15.10 20.03
C TYR A 17 -6.26 -14.60 20.80
N LYS A 18 -6.11 -13.61 21.68
CA LYS A 18 -7.22 -13.13 22.49
C LYS A 18 -8.13 -12.26 21.65
N GLU A 19 -9.41 -12.62 21.68
CA GLU A 19 -10.48 -11.88 21.04
C GLU A 19 -10.76 -10.55 21.75
N ARG A 20 -11.00 -9.50 20.97
CA ARG A 20 -11.52 -8.22 21.45
C ARG A 20 -12.83 -7.88 20.76
N SER A 21 -13.69 -7.12 21.44
CA SER A 21 -14.96 -6.70 20.86
C SER A 21 -14.76 -5.51 19.91
N PHE A 22 -15.61 -5.42 18.89
CA PHE A 22 -15.68 -4.21 18.07
C PHE A 22 -16.20 -3.03 18.88
N SER A 23 -15.78 -1.82 18.52
CA SER A 23 -16.32 -0.58 19.13
C SER A 23 -17.78 -0.31 18.75
N ARG A 24 -18.29 -1.00 17.74
CA ARG A 24 -19.69 -0.99 17.30
C ARG A 24 -20.25 -2.41 17.40
N THR A 25 -21.54 -2.52 17.64
CA THR A 25 -22.25 -3.80 17.69
C THR A 25 -22.37 -4.40 16.29
N PHE A 26 -21.94 -5.66 16.15
CA PHE A 26 -22.05 -6.49 14.94
C PHE A 26 -22.42 -7.92 15.37
N ASP A 27 -23.05 -8.69 14.46
CA ASP A 27 -23.48 -10.06 14.74
C ASP A 27 -22.31 -10.99 15.10
N LEU A 28 -21.14 -10.78 14.48
CA LEU A 28 -19.86 -11.34 14.91
C LEU A 28 -19.15 -10.32 15.80
N ALA A 29 -19.34 -10.43 17.11
CA ALA A 29 -18.98 -9.38 18.05
C ALA A 29 -17.47 -9.25 18.33
N ARG A 30 -16.64 -10.18 17.87
CA ARG A 30 -15.26 -10.35 18.35
C ARG A 30 -14.27 -10.67 17.25
N TYR A 31 -13.01 -10.29 17.46
CA TYR A 31 -11.90 -10.55 16.54
C TYR A 31 -10.56 -10.59 17.29
N SER A 32 -9.66 -11.45 16.82
CA SER A 32 -8.28 -11.57 17.26
C SER A 32 -7.34 -10.70 16.41
N TYR A 33 -6.05 -10.73 16.72
CA TYR A 33 -5.04 -10.09 15.87
C TYR A 33 -4.94 -10.78 14.50
N TYR A 34 -5.14 -12.10 14.46
CA TYR A 34 -5.08 -12.87 13.23
C TYR A 34 -6.21 -12.48 12.28
N ASP A 35 -7.44 -12.36 12.80
CA ASP A 35 -8.60 -11.87 12.05
C ASP A 35 -8.35 -10.46 11.52
N TYR A 36 -7.75 -9.59 12.32
CA TYR A 36 -7.35 -8.25 11.88
C TYR A 36 -6.35 -8.30 10.71
N THR A 37 -5.33 -9.17 10.76
CA THR A 37 -4.35 -9.30 9.67
C THR A 37 -4.97 -9.89 8.41
N GLU A 38 -5.88 -10.86 8.56
CA GLU A 38 -6.55 -11.51 7.43
C GLU A 38 -7.56 -10.56 6.75
N ALA A 39 -8.27 -9.75 7.53
CA ALA A 39 -9.25 -8.79 7.02
C ALA A 39 -8.68 -7.84 5.96
N TRP A 40 -7.37 -7.53 6.00
CA TRP A 40 -6.73 -6.71 4.96
C TRP A 40 -6.81 -7.30 3.56
N SER A 41 -6.76 -8.63 3.43
CA SER A 41 -6.93 -9.31 2.14
C SER A 41 -8.41 -9.48 1.81
N GLN A 42 -9.20 -9.91 2.80
CA GLN A 42 -10.63 -10.21 2.59
C GLN A 42 -11.45 -8.98 2.20
N VAL A 43 -11.17 -7.82 2.82
CA VAL A 43 -11.86 -6.56 2.49
C VAL A 43 -11.61 -6.18 1.03
N LEU A 44 -10.36 -6.27 0.56
CA LEU A 44 -10.09 -5.91 -0.82
C LEU A 44 -10.81 -6.89 -1.77
N LEU A 45 -10.89 -8.16 -1.41
CA LEU A 45 -11.52 -9.22 -2.20
C LEU A 45 -13.06 -9.18 -2.22
N THR A 46 -13.68 -8.21 -1.54
CA THR A 46 -15.14 -8.10 -1.53
C THR A 46 -15.66 -7.56 -2.87
N ASN A 47 -16.56 -8.30 -3.54
CA ASN A 47 -17.16 -7.97 -4.84
C ASN A 47 -16.14 -7.57 -5.93
N PRO A 48 -15.17 -8.44 -6.23
CA PRO A 48 -14.00 -8.12 -7.03
C PRO A 48 -14.33 -7.80 -8.51
N GLU A 49 -15.43 -8.33 -9.05
CA GLU A 49 -15.86 -8.04 -10.43
C GLU A 49 -16.35 -6.60 -10.64
N LYS A 50 -16.83 -5.96 -9.58
CA LYS A 50 -17.53 -4.67 -9.66
C LYS A 50 -16.75 -3.51 -9.06
N HIS A 51 -15.67 -3.80 -8.33
CA HIS A 51 -15.00 -2.81 -7.51
C HIS A 51 -13.49 -2.76 -7.78
N SER A 52 -12.99 -1.54 -7.81
CA SER A 52 -11.58 -1.24 -7.67
C SER A 52 -11.38 -0.38 -6.43
N TRP A 53 -10.24 -0.55 -5.77
CA TRP A 53 -9.90 0.17 -4.55
C TRP A 53 -8.85 1.23 -4.86
N PHE A 54 -9.20 2.48 -4.59
CA PHE A 54 -8.22 3.56 -4.51
C PHE A 54 -7.55 3.53 -3.14
N ILE A 55 -6.26 3.17 -3.07
CA ILE A 55 -5.54 2.97 -1.80
C ILE A 55 -4.43 4.01 -1.64
N TRP A 56 -4.35 4.61 -0.45
CA TRP A 56 -3.26 5.54 -0.10
C TRP A 56 -3.01 5.60 1.41
N PHE A 57 -1.82 6.05 1.80
CA PHE A 57 -1.47 6.32 3.18
C PHE A 57 -1.86 7.74 3.60
N LYS A 58 -2.37 7.91 4.82
CA LYS A 58 -2.54 9.24 5.43
C LYS A 58 -1.16 9.87 5.61
N LYS A 59 -1.04 11.18 5.35
CA LYS A 59 0.19 11.94 5.64
C LYS A 59 0.57 11.80 7.12
N GLY A 60 1.85 11.52 7.37
CA GLY A 60 2.37 11.30 8.73
C GLY A 60 2.15 9.88 9.27
N THR A 61 1.73 8.92 8.43
CA THR A 61 1.70 7.50 8.83
C THR A 61 3.11 7.06 9.22
N PRO A 62 3.30 6.40 10.38
CA PRO A 62 4.61 5.86 10.76
C PRO A 62 5.16 4.92 9.69
N LEU A 63 6.44 5.07 9.35
CA LEU A 63 7.13 4.23 8.35
C LEU A 63 7.68 2.93 8.95
N LYS A 64 7.13 2.51 10.10
CA LYS A 64 7.44 1.26 10.78
C LYS A 64 6.27 0.30 10.54
N PHE A 65 6.42 -0.56 9.54
CA PHE A 65 5.39 -1.52 9.17
C PHE A 65 5.70 -2.90 9.75
N PRO A 66 4.69 -3.66 10.21
CA PRO A 66 4.91 -5.03 10.64
C PRO A 66 5.23 -5.93 9.43
N LYS A 67 5.99 -7.00 9.67
CA LYS A 67 6.47 -7.92 8.62
C LYS A 67 5.35 -8.51 7.77
N TRP A 68 4.23 -8.87 8.38
CA TRP A 68 3.06 -9.41 7.66
C TRP A 68 2.51 -8.39 6.65
N PHE A 69 2.51 -7.10 7.01
CA PHE A 69 2.01 -6.04 6.14
C PHE A 69 2.99 -5.73 5.01
N ILE A 70 4.30 -5.85 5.25
CA ILE A 70 5.30 -5.80 4.17
C ILE A 70 5.07 -6.92 3.17
N LYS A 71 4.87 -8.16 3.65
CA LYS A 71 4.55 -9.30 2.80
C LYS A 71 3.26 -9.07 2.03
N TRP A 72 2.22 -8.56 2.68
CA TRP A 72 0.96 -8.21 2.04
C TRP A 72 1.15 -7.13 0.96
N TYR A 73 1.92 -6.07 1.26
CA TYR A 73 2.19 -4.97 0.34
C TYR A 73 3.03 -5.41 -0.86
N TYR A 74 3.93 -6.37 -0.70
CA TYR A 74 4.69 -6.92 -1.82
C TYR A 74 3.76 -7.46 -2.93
N HIS A 75 2.69 -8.16 -2.53
CA HIS A 75 1.70 -8.72 -3.47
C HIS A 75 0.69 -7.65 -3.90
N ASN A 76 0.17 -6.87 -2.96
CA ASN A 76 -1.01 -6.01 -3.15
C ASN A 76 -0.71 -4.52 -3.31
N GLY A 77 0.49 -4.08 -2.98
CA GLY A 77 0.89 -2.67 -2.98
C GLY A 77 1.22 -2.14 -4.36
N ALA A 78 1.57 -0.85 -4.40
CA ALA A 78 2.03 -0.18 -5.61
C ALA A 78 3.37 -0.76 -6.08
N THR A 79 3.57 -0.83 -7.40
CA THR A 79 4.79 -1.33 -8.03
C THR A 79 5.47 -0.21 -8.83
N PRO A 80 6.81 -0.12 -8.88
CA PRO A 80 7.49 0.95 -9.63
C PRO A 80 7.16 0.99 -11.13
N THR A 81 6.75 -0.13 -11.72
CA THR A 81 6.37 -0.24 -13.14
C THR A 81 5.17 0.64 -13.52
N ILE A 82 4.30 0.97 -12.56
CA ILE A 82 3.14 1.84 -12.78
C ILE A 82 3.43 3.31 -12.44
N PHE A 83 4.68 3.65 -12.07
CA PHE A 83 5.06 5.00 -11.67
C PHE A 83 5.22 5.89 -12.91
N PRO A 84 4.62 7.10 -12.91
CA PRO A 84 4.96 8.12 -13.90
C PRO A 84 6.47 8.42 -13.87
N PRO A 85 7.10 8.77 -15.01
CA PRO A 85 8.56 8.96 -15.10
C PRO A 85 9.14 9.87 -14.02
N LYS A 86 8.43 10.94 -13.65
CA LYS A 86 8.83 11.87 -12.59
C LYS A 86 8.89 11.20 -11.21
N ILE A 87 7.92 10.35 -10.89
CA ILE A 87 7.86 9.64 -9.61
C ILE A 87 8.89 8.52 -9.59
N LEU A 88 9.07 7.82 -10.71
CA LEU A 88 10.08 6.77 -10.85
C LEU A 88 11.49 7.32 -10.63
N LYS A 89 11.83 8.46 -11.24
CA LYS A 89 13.12 9.13 -11.02
C LYS A 89 13.32 9.53 -9.56
N ALA A 90 12.28 10.06 -8.91
CA ALA A 90 12.34 10.39 -7.48
C ALA A 90 12.52 9.14 -6.60
N TYR A 91 11.91 8.02 -6.98
CA TYR A 91 12.06 6.75 -6.28
C TYR A 91 13.48 6.18 -6.40
N GLU A 92 14.11 6.23 -7.57
CA GLU A 92 15.50 5.73 -7.72
C GLU A 92 16.49 6.57 -6.88
N VAL A 93 16.36 7.90 -6.88
CA VAL A 93 17.18 8.76 -6.00
C VAL A 93 16.93 8.45 -4.52
N PHE A 94 15.67 8.21 -4.13
CA PHE A 94 15.35 7.80 -2.77
C PHE A 94 16.00 6.46 -2.42
N LYS A 95 15.93 5.49 -3.33
CA LYS A 95 16.44 4.13 -3.14
C LYS A 95 17.95 4.09 -2.94
N GLU A 96 18.70 4.98 -3.61
CA GLU A 96 20.16 5.14 -3.43
C GLU A 96 20.52 5.75 -2.09
N LYS A 97 19.77 6.77 -1.64
CA LYS A 97 20.07 7.53 -0.42
C LYS A 97 19.42 6.96 0.85
N SER A 98 18.56 5.97 0.69
CA SER A 98 17.72 5.45 1.77
C SER A 98 18.48 4.47 2.67
N THR A 99 18.33 4.68 3.98
CA THR A 99 18.79 3.76 5.03
C THR A 99 17.80 2.62 5.31
N PHE A 100 16.63 2.61 4.66
CA PHE A 100 15.68 1.52 4.81
C PHE A 100 16.23 0.22 4.19
N VAL A 101 15.98 -0.89 4.88
CA VAL A 101 16.21 -2.25 4.35
C VAL A 101 15.45 -2.41 3.03
N THR A 102 16.03 -3.12 2.06
CA THR A 102 15.51 -3.25 0.68
C THR A 102 14.01 -3.53 0.61
N GLY A 103 13.49 -4.48 1.41
CA GLY A 103 12.07 -4.83 1.43
C GLY A 103 11.12 -3.73 1.93
N TYR A 104 11.64 -2.71 2.60
CA TYR A 104 10.88 -1.59 3.15
C TYR A 104 10.96 -0.33 2.28
N ARG A 105 11.93 -0.23 1.36
CA ARG A 105 12.19 1.02 0.60
C ARG A 105 10.96 1.49 -0.16
N LEU A 106 10.31 0.60 -0.90
CA LEU A 106 9.17 0.94 -1.74
C LEU A 106 7.98 1.44 -0.94
N ILE A 107 7.56 0.68 0.08
CA ILE A 107 6.43 1.05 0.91
C ILE A 107 6.70 2.32 1.71
N SER A 108 7.93 2.51 2.21
CA SER A 108 8.33 3.72 2.91
C SER A 108 8.27 4.94 1.99
N PHE A 109 8.74 4.80 0.74
CA PHE A 109 8.62 5.86 -0.26
C PHE A 109 7.15 6.19 -0.54
N VAL A 110 6.34 5.18 -0.87
CA VAL A 110 4.91 5.34 -1.18
C VAL A 110 4.14 5.97 -0.02
N ALA A 111 4.37 5.53 1.21
CA ALA A 111 3.75 6.09 2.40
C ALA A 111 4.22 7.54 2.68
N SER A 112 5.52 7.81 2.54
CA SER A 112 6.09 9.15 2.80
C SER A 112 5.59 10.21 1.81
N GLN A 113 5.37 9.81 0.55
CA GLN A 113 4.89 10.69 -0.51
C GLN A 113 3.37 10.66 -0.68
N ALA A 114 2.65 9.88 0.15
CA ALA A 114 1.22 9.63 0.03
C ALA A 114 0.80 9.21 -1.40
N ILE A 115 1.64 8.40 -2.06
CA ILE A 115 1.36 7.91 -3.41
C ILE A 115 0.13 7.02 -3.35
N THR A 116 -0.81 7.31 -4.23
CA THR A 116 -2.08 6.58 -4.36
C THR A 116 -1.94 5.56 -5.48
N TRP A 117 -2.42 4.34 -5.24
CA TRP A 117 -2.51 3.31 -6.28
C TRP A 117 -3.92 2.75 -6.37
N ILE A 118 -4.29 2.33 -7.59
CA ILE A 118 -5.53 1.61 -7.83
C ILE A 118 -5.22 0.12 -7.75
N PHE A 119 -5.99 -0.55 -6.91
CA PHE A 119 -6.01 -1.97 -6.74
C PHE A 119 -7.27 -2.52 -7.41
N SER A 120 -7.14 -3.47 -8.32
CA SER A 120 -8.27 -4.14 -8.97
C SER A 120 -7.97 -5.61 -9.26
N TRP A 121 -9.00 -6.36 -9.59
CA TRP A 121 -8.93 -7.79 -9.88
C TRP A 121 -9.39 -8.05 -11.30
N GLU A 122 -8.82 -9.06 -11.93
CA GLU A 122 -9.35 -9.66 -13.14
C GLU A 122 -9.45 -11.17 -12.95
N TYR A 123 -10.58 -11.73 -13.36
CA TYR A 123 -10.76 -13.18 -13.42
C TYR A 123 -10.25 -13.69 -14.74
N VAL A 124 -9.40 -14.70 -14.68
CA VAL A 124 -8.98 -15.46 -15.85
C VAL A 124 -9.45 -16.89 -15.67
N ILE A 125 -10.28 -17.33 -16.62
CA ILE A 125 -10.72 -18.72 -16.69
C ILE A 125 -9.70 -19.46 -17.53
N ILE A 126 -9.01 -20.42 -16.92
CA ILE A 126 -8.01 -21.25 -17.59
C ILE A 126 -8.63 -22.63 -17.83
N GLN A 127 -8.68 -23.04 -19.10
CA GLN A 127 -9.05 -24.40 -19.48
C GLN A 127 -7.78 -25.26 -19.46
N LEU A 128 -7.79 -26.31 -18.62
CA LEU A 128 -6.59 -27.10 -18.37
C LEU A 128 -6.36 -28.22 -19.38
N TYR A 129 -7.44 -28.77 -19.95
CA TYR A 129 -7.38 -29.92 -20.85
C TYR A 129 -8.34 -29.71 -22.02
N GLU A 130 -7.88 -30.04 -23.22
CA GLU A 130 -8.76 -30.15 -24.39
C GLU A 130 -9.71 -31.34 -24.20
N GLY A 131 -11.01 -31.12 -24.41
CA GLY A 131 -12.03 -32.17 -24.33
C GLY A 131 -12.61 -32.47 -22.94
N ILE A 132 -12.11 -31.85 -21.86
CA ILE A 132 -12.69 -31.96 -20.50
C ILE A 132 -13.17 -30.58 -20.05
N ASP A 133 -14.42 -30.45 -19.58
CA ASP A 133 -14.98 -29.20 -19.05
C ASP A 133 -14.53 -28.93 -17.61
N LEU A 134 -13.22 -28.99 -17.37
CA LEU A 134 -12.58 -28.57 -16.12
C LEU A 134 -11.93 -27.20 -16.35
N LYS A 135 -12.49 -26.19 -15.67
CA LYS A 135 -12.03 -24.80 -15.72
C LYS A 135 -11.54 -24.36 -14.35
N ILE A 136 -10.35 -23.77 -14.30
CA ILE A 136 -9.85 -23.09 -13.10
C ILE A 136 -10.15 -21.60 -13.22
N ILE A 137 -10.78 -21.04 -12.20
CA ILE A 137 -10.92 -19.60 -12.05
C ILE A 137 -9.71 -19.08 -11.27
N THR A 138 -8.85 -18.31 -11.93
CA THR A 138 -7.68 -17.68 -11.31
C THR A 138 -7.92 -16.19 -11.13
N LEU A 139 -7.64 -15.69 -9.93
CA LEU A 139 -7.72 -14.28 -9.61
C LEU A 139 -6.36 -13.60 -9.88
N PHE A 140 -6.32 -12.65 -10.81
CA PHE A 140 -5.15 -11.83 -11.07
C PHE A 140 -5.34 -10.42 -10.49
N ILE A 141 -4.30 -9.91 -9.83
CA ILE A 141 -4.28 -8.53 -9.35
C ILE A 141 -3.84 -7.63 -10.49
N LYS A 142 -4.75 -6.80 -10.98
CA LYS A 142 -4.43 -5.73 -11.93
C LYS A 142 -4.06 -4.46 -11.18
N LYS A 143 -2.87 -3.96 -11.44
CA LYS A 143 -2.35 -2.69 -10.90
C LYS A 143 -2.37 -1.65 -12.02
N THR A 144 -3.36 -0.77 -11.99
CA THR A 144 -3.80 -0.10 -13.23
C THR A 144 -3.26 1.32 -13.39
N LYS A 145 -3.11 2.11 -12.32
CA LYS A 145 -2.68 3.52 -12.43
C LYS A 145 -2.28 4.14 -11.10
N ILE A 146 -1.35 5.10 -11.15
CA ILE A 146 -1.13 6.09 -10.09
C ILE A 146 -1.79 7.40 -10.51
N ASP A 147 -2.59 7.98 -9.63
CA ASP A 147 -3.14 9.32 -9.86
C ASP A 147 -2.05 10.37 -9.64
N SER A 148 -1.56 10.93 -10.75
CA SER A 148 -0.55 11.98 -10.76
C SER A 148 -1.06 13.33 -10.25
N ARG A 149 -2.39 13.58 -10.26
CA ARG A 149 -2.98 14.86 -9.79
C ARG A 149 -2.92 15.00 -8.27
N VAL A 150 -2.99 13.88 -7.55
CA VAL A 150 -2.78 13.84 -6.10
C VAL A 150 -1.29 13.92 -5.76
N SER A 151 -0.38 13.56 -6.67
CA SER A 151 1.07 13.59 -6.45
C SER A 151 1.72 14.94 -6.82
N SER A 152 1.23 15.62 -7.87
CA SER A 152 1.83 16.83 -8.43
C SER A 152 1.84 18.03 -7.47
N ASN A 153 0.83 18.15 -6.61
CA ASN A 153 0.77 19.22 -5.59
C ASN A 153 1.79 19.06 -4.44
N TYR A 154 2.43 17.88 -4.31
CA TYR A 154 3.30 17.57 -3.18
C TYR A 154 4.79 17.53 -3.53
N PHE A 155 5.16 17.20 -4.78
CA PHE A 155 6.56 17.17 -5.20
C PHE A 155 7.17 18.58 -5.40
N LEU A 156 6.37 19.61 -5.68
CA LEU A 156 6.87 20.96 -5.97
C LEU A 156 7.13 21.84 -4.73
N LYS A 157 6.78 21.39 -3.52
CA LYS A 157 7.02 22.16 -2.27
C LYS A 157 8.31 21.77 -1.53
N ARG A 158 9.15 20.90 -2.11
CA ARG A 158 10.37 20.36 -1.46
C ARG A 158 11.65 20.52 -2.28
N THR A 159 11.73 21.51 -3.16
CA THR A 159 13.04 22.04 -3.57
C THR A 159 13.48 23.04 -2.50
N PRO A 160 14.66 22.87 -1.88
CA PRO A 160 15.25 23.95 -1.09
C PRO A 160 15.47 25.11 -2.03
N THR A 161 14.88 26.27 -1.73
CA THR A 161 15.35 27.53 -2.29
C THR A 161 16.82 27.67 -1.89
N ASN A 162 17.73 27.50 -2.85
CA ASN A 162 19.12 27.88 -2.68
C ASN A 162 19.15 29.37 -2.32
N ASN A 163 19.29 29.68 -1.03
CA ASN A 163 19.65 31.02 -0.59
C ASN A 163 21.12 31.24 -0.93
N THR A 164 21.38 31.65 -2.17
CA THR A 164 22.58 32.42 -2.51
C THR A 164 22.48 33.76 -1.79
N LYS A 165 23.05 33.85 -0.59
CA LYS A 165 23.48 35.14 -0.04
C LYS A 165 24.78 35.50 -0.77
N GLY A 166 24.70 36.49 -1.65
CA GLY A 166 25.86 37.12 -2.27
C GLY A 166 26.75 37.83 -1.24
N PRO A 167 27.98 38.21 -1.61
CA PRO A 167 28.96 38.74 -0.68
C PRO A 167 28.56 40.15 -0.24
N VAL A 168 28.64 40.41 1.06
CA VAL A 168 28.56 41.77 1.62
C VAL A 168 29.86 42.48 1.25
N LYS A 169 29.76 43.52 0.42
CA LYS A 169 30.87 44.44 0.13
C LYS A 169 30.97 45.48 1.25
N SER A 170 32.22 45.68 1.69
CA SER A 170 32.85 46.83 2.40
C SER A 170 32.05 47.55 3.46
#